data_AF-A0A9D7RG08-F1
#
_entry.id   AF-A0A9D7RG08-F1
#
_cell.length_a   1.000
_cell.length_b   1.000
_cell.length_c   1.000
_cell.angle_alpha   90.00
_cell.angle_beta   90.00
_cell.angle_gamma   90.00
#
_symmetry.space_group_name_H-M   'P 1'
#
loop_
_entity.id
_entity.type
_entity.pdbx_description
1 polymer ?
#
loop_
_entity_poly.entity_id
_entity_poly.type
_entity_poly.pdbx_seq_one_letter_code
_entity_poly.pdbx_strand_id
1 'polypeptide(L)'
;MRSSKAGETRYQMYSRAGQLMYDESTGGERRKYYYLGSRLVGQTEGVSSQMRYLLTDRQGSVRAKTDANRVISYETVRGPYGAVRLGGKQSVRRWRDTWKTQSAA
;
A
#
# COMPACT_ATOMS: atom_id res chain seq x y z
N MET A 1 9.82 16.70 -3.31
CA MET A 1 11.03 15.93 -2.97
C MET A 1 10.74 15.10 -1.72
N ARG A 2 10.89 13.77 -1.75
CA ARG A 2 10.84 12.94 -0.53
C ARG A 2 12.26 12.90 0.04
N SER A 3 12.42 13.39 1.27
CA SER A 3 13.72 13.41 1.97
C SER A 3 14.18 11.97 2.21
N SER A 4 15.27 11.56 1.55
CA SER A 4 16.05 10.39 1.93
C SER A 4 16.99 10.77 3.07
N LYS A 5 17.37 9.83 3.94
CA LYS A 5 18.42 10.09 4.93
C LYS A 5 19.67 10.59 4.18
N ALA A 6 20.34 11.62 4.71
CA ALA A 6 21.54 12.16 4.09
C ALA A 6 22.54 11.02 3.78
N GLY A 7 22.87 10.82 2.49
CA GLY A 7 23.76 9.76 2.00
C GLY A 7 23.08 8.54 1.37
N GLU A 8 21.75 8.46 1.38
CA GLU A 8 21.00 7.36 0.76
C GLU A 8 20.73 7.66 -0.72
N THR A 9 21.33 6.86 -1.62
CA THR A 9 21.10 6.94 -3.07
C THR A 9 19.93 6.03 -3.43
N ARG A 10 19.02 6.52 -4.27
CA ARG A 10 17.86 5.76 -4.76
C ARG A 10 17.94 5.58 -6.26
N TYR A 11 18.05 4.32 -6.68
CA TYR A 11 17.99 3.92 -8.08
C TYR A 11 16.54 3.66 -8.46
N GLN A 12 16.13 4.14 -9.64
CA GLN A 12 14.75 4.01 -10.12
C GLN A 12 14.77 3.56 -11.57
N MET A 13 13.92 2.61 -11.93
CA MET A 13 13.72 2.18 -13.31
C MET A 13 12.28 2.44 -13.73
N TYR A 14 12.13 2.95 -14.94
CA TYR A 14 10.84 3.33 -15.52
C TYR A 14 10.57 2.50 -16.77
N SER A 15 9.29 2.23 -17.03
CA SER A 15 8.84 1.68 -18.31
C SER A 15 8.98 2.71 -19.42
N ARG A 16 8.87 2.28 -20.69
CA ARG A 16 8.83 3.19 -21.85
C ARG A 16 7.67 4.18 -21.78
N ALA A 17 6.59 3.84 -21.07
CA ALA A 17 5.45 4.71 -20.84
C ALA A 17 5.63 5.64 -19.62
N GLY A 18 6.81 5.65 -18.99
CA GLY A 18 7.12 6.51 -17.83
C GLY A 18 6.60 5.97 -16.49
N GLN A 19 6.22 4.69 -16.40
CA GLN A 19 5.73 4.10 -15.15
C GLN A 19 6.91 3.61 -14.31
N LEU A 20 6.99 3.98 -13.03
CA LEU A 20 8.02 3.48 -12.10
C LEU A 20 7.83 1.97 -11.91
N MET A 21 8.75 1.14 -12.39
CA MET A 21 8.71 -0.32 -12.31
C MET A 21 9.52 -0.88 -11.15
N TYR A 22 10.55 -0.15 -10.75
CA TYR A 22 11.51 -0.61 -9.76
C TYR A 22 12.13 0.58 -9.03
N ASP A 23 12.31 0.45 -7.74
CA ASP A 23 13.23 1.30 -7.01
C ASP A 23 13.99 0.55 -5.93
N GLU A 24 15.22 0.98 -5.75
CA GLU A 24 16.16 0.41 -4.80
C GLU A 24 16.90 1.54 -4.10
N SER A 25 16.98 1.42 -2.79
CA SER A 25 17.78 2.29 -1.95
C SER A 25 19.08 1.58 -1.56
N THR A 26 20.17 2.35 -1.47
CA THR A 26 21.43 1.88 -0.85
C THR A 26 21.27 1.46 0.61
N GLY A 27 20.15 1.81 1.27
CA GLY A 27 19.75 1.31 2.58
C GLY A 27 19.12 -0.09 2.57
N GLY A 28 19.05 -0.77 1.41
CA GLY A 28 18.57 -2.15 1.28
C GLY A 28 17.06 -2.29 1.05
N GLU A 29 16.31 -1.18 1.00
CA GLU A 29 14.91 -1.22 0.57
C GLU A 29 14.81 -1.45 -0.93
N ARG A 30 14.13 -2.54 -1.31
CA ARG A 30 13.86 -2.89 -2.71
C ARG A 30 12.35 -2.99 -2.94
N ARG A 31 11.86 -2.33 -3.98
CA ARG A 31 10.43 -2.39 -4.35
C ARG A 31 10.29 -2.58 -5.85
N LYS A 32 9.41 -3.50 -6.23
CA LYS A 32 8.96 -3.74 -7.60
C LYS A 32 7.52 -3.31 -7.71
N TYR A 33 7.15 -2.70 -8.81
CA TYR A 33 5.80 -2.24 -9.09
C TYR A 33 5.22 -2.98 -10.29
N TYR A 34 3.99 -3.46 -10.13
CA TYR A 34 3.29 -4.24 -11.15
C TYR A 34 2.05 -3.47 -11.60
N TYR A 35 1.92 -3.29 -12.91
CA TYR A 35 0.83 -2.54 -13.53
C TYR A 35 0.01 -3.44 -14.46
N LEU A 36 -1.29 -3.19 -14.51
CA LEU A 36 -2.19 -3.68 -15.55
C LEU A 36 -2.65 -2.47 -16.38
N GLY A 37 -2.10 -2.35 -17.59
CA GLY A 37 -2.22 -1.11 -18.37
C GLY A 37 -1.60 0.06 -17.64
N SER A 38 -2.37 1.14 -17.41
CA SER A 38 -1.93 2.31 -16.65
C SER A 38 -2.15 2.21 -15.13
N ARG A 39 -2.73 1.11 -14.62
CA ARG A 39 -3.13 0.98 -13.21
C ARG A 39 -2.15 0.14 -12.40
N LEU A 40 -1.70 0.66 -11.26
CA LEU A 40 -0.90 -0.10 -10.30
C LEU A 40 -1.76 -1.17 -9.62
N VAL A 41 -1.37 -2.43 -9.74
CA VAL A 41 -2.10 -3.59 -9.19
C VAL A 41 -1.33 -4.32 -8.09
N GLY A 42 -0.03 -4.09 -7.99
CA GLY A 42 0.80 -4.75 -6.99
C GLY A 42 2.11 -4.02 -6.76
N GLN A 43 2.67 -4.21 -5.57
CA GLN A 43 4.05 -3.81 -5.28
C GLN A 43 4.69 -4.77 -4.29
N THR A 44 6.01 -4.90 -4.32
CA THR A 44 6.75 -5.48 -3.19
C THR A 44 7.13 -4.38 -2.20
N GLU A 45 7.09 -4.68 -0.90
CA GLU A 45 7.40 -3.72 0.16
C GLU A 45 8.46 -4.26 1.13
N GLY A 46 9.37 -3.37 1.52
CA GLY A 46 10.42 -3.62 2.53
C GLY A 46 11.55 -4.54 2.07
N VAL A 47 12.49 -4.78 2.99
CA VAL A 47 13.68 -5.63 2.75
C VAL A 47 13.29 -7.07 2.40
N SER A 48 12.23 -7.59 3.02
CA SER A 48 11.71 -8.94 2.76
C SER A 48 10.90 -9.05 1.46
N SER A 49 10.79 -7.99 0.66
CA SER A 49 10.08 -7.97 -0.63
C SER A 49 8.67 -8.57 -0.57
N GLN A 50 7.94 -8.30 0.52
CA GLN A 50 6.61 -8.89 0.72
C GLN A 50 5.63 -8.34 -0.31
N MET A 51 4.86 -9.23 -0.96
CA MET A 51 3.88 -8.84 -1.96
C MET A 51 2.70 -8.12 -1.31
N ARG A 52 2.34 -6.97 -1.89
CA ARG A 52 1.12 -6.21 -1.60
C ARG A 52 0.32 -6.09 -2.89
N TYR A 53 -0.91 -6.58 -2.86
CA TYR A 53 -1.87 -6.37 -3.94
C TYR A 53 -2.63 -5.07 -3.69
N LEU A 54 -2.75 -4.23 -4.72
CA LEU A 54 -3.47 -2.97 -4.66
C LEU A 54 -4.70 -3.04 -5.55
N LEU A 55 -5.85 -2.74 -4.96
CA LEU A 55 -7.07 -2.50 -5.71
C LEU A 55 -7.23 -0.99 -5.88
N THR A 56 -7.38 -0.53 -7.12
CA THR A 56 -7.63 0.87 -7.45
C THR A 56 -9.09 1.09 -7.86
N ASP A 57 -9.61 2.27 -7.58
CA ASP A 57 -10.92 2.70 -8.07
C ASP A 57 -10.86 3.19 -9.53
N ARG A 58 -12.00 3.63 -10.07
CA ARG A 58 -12.08 4.12 -11.46
C ARG A 58 -11.18 5.32 -11.72
N GLN A 59 -10.90 6.13 -10.70
CA GLN A 59 -10.03 7.31 -10.76
C GLN A 59 -8.55 6.97 -10.55
N GLY A 60 -8.22 5.70 -10.29
CA GLY A 60 -6.85 5.24 -10.05
C GLY A 60 -6.37 5.42 -8.60
N SER A 61 -7.24 5.88 -7.69
CA SER A 61 -6.92 5.96 -6.28
C SER A 61 -6.95 4.57 -5.64
N VAL A 62 -6.05 4.31 -4.68
CA VAL A 62 -6.04 3.02 -3.97
C VAL A 62 -7.28 2.90 -3.08
N ARG A 63 -8.08 1.87 -3.35
CA ARG A 63 -9.27 1.50 -2.60
C ARG A 63 -8.95 0.47 -1.52
N ALA A 64 -8.13 -0.54 -1.83
CA ALA A 64 -7.75 -1.56 -0.86
C ALA A 64 -6.30 -2.01 -1.04
N LYS A 65 -5.68 -2.47 0.05
CA LYS A 65 -4.39 -3.15 0.03
C LYS A 65 -4.50 -4.48 0.74
N THR A 66 -3.97 -5.50 0.11
CA THR A 66 -4.00 -6.88 0.60
C THR A 66 -2.58 -7.42 0.67
N ASP A 67 -2.22 -8.12 1.74
CA ASP A 67 -0.93 -8.85 1.79
C ASP A 67 -0.96 -10.18 1.04
N ALA A 68 0.21 -10.83 1.00
CA ALA A 68 0.39 -12.17 0.45
C ALA A 68 -0.53 -13.23 1.08
N ASN A 69 -0.97 -13.03 2.33
CA ASN A 69 -1.88 -13.93 3.05
C ASN A 69 -3.36 -13.61 2.79
N ARG A 70 -3.65 -12.74 1.83
CA ARG A 70 -5.01 -12.29 1.48
C ARG A 70 -5.70 -11.49 2.58
N VAL A 71 -4.95 -10.97 3.55
CA VAL A 71 -5.49 -10.09 4.60
C VAL A 71 -5.50 -8.65 4.11
N ILE A 72 -6.67 -8.01 4.21
CA ILE A 72 -6.85 -6.60 3.88
C ILE A 72 -6.24 -5.76 5.01
N SER A 73 -5.18 -5.01 4.72
CA SER A 73 -4.52 -4.12 5.69
C SER A 73 -4.99 -2.67 5.58
N TYR A 74 -5.64 -2.34 4.47
CA TYR A 74 -6.18 -1.02 4.20
C TYR A 74 -7.40 -1.15 3.31
N GLU A 75 -8.46 -0.44 3.66
CA GLU A 75 -9.62 -0.25 2.80
C GLU A 75 -10.15 1.17 2.97
N THR A 76 -10.56 1.78 1.86
CA THR A 76 -11.22 3.07 1.83
C THR A 76 -12.30 3.10 0.76
N VAL A 77 -13.36 3.86 1.01
CA VAL A 77 -14.41 4.18 0.05
C VAL A 77 -14.37 5.68 -0.16
N ARG A 78 -14.27 6.09 -1.43
CA ARG A 78 -14.26 7.50 -1.83
C ARG A 78 -15.57 7.86 -2.54
N GLY A 79 -16.01 9.09 -2.34
CA GLY A 79 -17.10 9.68 -3.11
C GLY A 79 -16.66 10.06 -4.54
N PRO A 80 -17.59 10.55 -5.37
CA PRO A 80 -17.35 10.83 -6.78
C PRO A 80 -16.20 11.80 -7.07
N TYR A 81 -15.88 12.69 -6.12
CA TYR A 81 -14.82 13.69 -6.25
C TYR A 81 -13.61 13.37 -5.36
N GLY A 82 -13.38 12.10 -5.02
CA GLY A 82 -12.19 11.64 -4.30
C GLY A 82 -12.20 11.84 -2.78
N ALA A 83 -13.22 12.52 -2.23
CA ALA A 83 -13.43 12.67 -0.80
C ALA A 83 -13.61 11.30 -0.12
N VAL A 84 -12.84 11.03 0.93
CA VAL A 84 -12.96 9.78 1.70
C VAL A 84 -14.29 9.77 2.44
N ARG A 85 -15.11 8.75 2.20
CA ARG A 85 -16.41 8.52 2.84
C ARG A 85 -16.35 7.48 3.95
N LEU A 86 -15.51 6.45 3.78
CA LEU A 86 -15.29 5.40 4.76
C LEU A 86 -13.86 4.87 4.68
N GLY A 87 -13.36 4.36 5.80
CA GLY A 87 -12.10 3.62 5.87
C GLY A 87 -10.84 4.44 6.22
N GLY A 88 -9.75 3.71 6.40
CA GLY A 88 -8.47 4.15 6.97
C GLY A 88 -7.55 2.94 7.16
N LYS A 89 -6.30 3.13 7.62
CA LYS A 89 -5.44 1.99 7.98
C LYS A 89 -6.18 1.11 8.98
N GLN A 90 -6.47 -0.13 8.62
CA GLN A 90 -6.96 -1.09 9.59
C GLN A 90 -5.75 -1.51 10.44
N SER A 91 -5.61 -0.90 11.63
CA SER A 91 -4.93 -1.59 12.72
C SER A 91 -5.68 -2.90 12.91
N VAL A 92 -5.01 -4.03 12.71
CA VAL A 92 -5.60 -5.37 12.81
C VAL A 92 -6.49 -5.46 14.06
N ARG A 93 -7.80 -5.29 13.92
CA ARG A 93 -8.75 -5.68 14.96
C ARG A 93 -8.95 -7.17 14.77
N ARG A 94 -8.19 -7.94 15.53
CA ARG A 94 -8.45 -9.36 15.70
C ARG A 94 -9.90 -9.48 16.20
N TRP A 95 -10.75 -10.19 15.47
CA TRP A 95 -12.16 -10.40 15.81
C TRP A 95 -12.41 -11.04 17.20
N ARG A 96 -11.36 -11.34 17.97
CA ARG A 96 -11.42 -12.06 19.26
C ARG A 96 -11.48 -11.14 20.49
N ASP A 97 -11.36 -9.82 20.35
CA ASP A 97 -11.16 -8.92 21.50
C ASP A 97 -12.40 -8.11 21.90
N THR A 98 -13.58 -8.36 21.33
CA THR A 98 -14.80 -7.57 21.59
C THR A 98 -15.60 -7.95 22.83
N TRP A 99 -15.13 -8.88 23.68
CA TRP A 99 -15.93 -9.40 24.81
C TRP A 99 -15.42 -9.02 26.21
N LYS A 100 -14.29 -8.29 26.35
CA LYS A 100 -13.68 -8.03 27.67
C LYS A 100 -13.82 -6.61 28.20
N THR A 101 -14.82 -5.83 27.77
CA THR A 101 -15.00 -4.48 28.31
C THR A 101 -16.46 -4.12 28.53
N GLN A 102 -17.20 -5.01 29.21
CA GLN A 102 -18.48 -4.67 29.85
C GLN A 102 -18.64 -5.48 31.15
N SER A 103 -17.81 -5.19 32.16
CA SER A 103 -18.08 -5.56 33.55
C SER A 103 -17.08 -4.89 34.48
N ALA A 104 -17.32 -3.62 34.78
CA ALA A 104 -16.88 -2.97 36.00
C ALA A 104 -17.85 -1.81 36.22
N ALA A 105 -18.98 -2.14 36.84
CA ALA A 105 -19.80 -1.20 37.58
C ALA A 105 -19.34 -1.26 39.05
#